data_AF-A0A378MWX1-F1
#
_entry.id   AF-A0A378MWX1-F1
#
_cell.length_a   1.000
_cell.length_b   1.000
_cell.length_c   1.000
_cell.angle_alpha   90.00
_cell.angle_beta   90.00
_cell.angle_gamma   90.00
#
_symmetry.space_group_name_H-M   'P 1'
#
loop_
_entity.id
_entity.type
_entity.pdbx_description
1 polymer ?
#
loop_
_entity_poly.entity_id
_entity_poly.type
_entity_poly.pdbx_seq_one_letter_code
_entity_poly.pdbx_strand_id
1 'polypeptide(L)'
;MTKQFSHKYNVETKFIHGGTYNFRKVKAEASNPQADIWYGGTIEPHFQAGELGLLEAYRSPKQAEILPQFKSLVESEQGKFTSIVICLY
;
A
#
# COMPACT_ATOMS: atom_id res chain seq x y z
N MET A 1 -10.77 -1.95 9.78
CA MET A 1 -9.32 -1.66 9.69
C MET A 1 -8.90 -0.48 10.57
N THR A 2 -9.26 0.77 10.28
CA THR A 2 -8.77 1.95 11.03
C THR A 2 -9.04 1.89 12.52
N LYS A 3 -10.27 1.57 12.94
CA LYS A 3 -10.60 1.41 14.37
C LYS A 3 -9.76 0.34 15.07
N GLN A 4 -9.49 -0.78 14.41
CA GLN A 4 -8.69 -1.88 14.98
C GLN A 4 -7.20 -1.53 15.04
N PHE A 5 -6.66 -0.87 14.01
CA PHE A 5 -5.27 -0.41 14.01
C PHE A 5 -5.05 0.68 15.08
N SER A 6 -5.96 1.65 15.14
CA SER A 6 -5.93 2.73 16.12
C SER A 6 -5.94 2.20 17.55
N HIS A 7 -6.85 1.27 17.85
CA HIS A 7 -6.93 0.68 19.19
C HIS A 7 -5.71 -0.18 19.55
N LYS A 8 -5.13 -0.91 18.58
CA LYS A 8 -3.99 -1.81 18.83
C LYS A 8 -2.69 -1.05 19.06
N TYR A 9 -2.46 0.03 18.32
CA TYR A 9 -1.19 0.77 18.35
C TYR A 9 -1.30 2.15 18.99
N ASN A 10 -2.49 2.52 19.49
CA ASN A 10 -2.78 3.83 20.08
C ASN A 10 -2.40 5.00 19.16
N VAL A 11 -2.70 4.86 17.86
CA VAL A 11 -2.46 5.88 16.83
C VAL A 11 -3.79 6.41 16.32
N GLU A 12 -3.97 7.74 16.24
CA GLU A 12 -5.15 8.31 15.60
C GLU A 12 -5.11 8.00 14.09
N THR A 13 -6.11 7.27 13.59
CA THR A 13 -6.18 6.94 12.16
C THR A 13 -7.39 7.59 11.52
N LYS A 14 -7.18 8.29 10.41
CA LYS A 14 -8.25 8.77 9.52
C LYS A 14 -8.14 8.03 8.20
N PHE A 15 -9.27 7.53 7.70
CA PHE A 15 -9.35 6.91 6.39
C PHE A 15 -10.13 7.82 5.45
N ILE A 16 -9.52 8.17 4.34
CA ILE A 16 -10.19 8.88 3.25
C ILE A 16 -10.48 7.83 2.18
N HIS A 17 -11.76 7.55 1.95
CA HIS A 17 -12.15 6.67 0.85
C HIS A 17 -11.96 7.41 -0.48
N GLY A 18 -10.82 7.22 -1.12
CA GLY A 18 -10.66 7.53 -2.52
C GLY A 18 -11.23 6.37 -3.32
N GLY A 19 -12.24 6.64 -4.17
CA GLY A 19 -12.87 5.63 -5.01
C GLY A 19 -11.91 5.00 -6.03
N THR A 20 -12.43 4.54 -7.18
CA THR A 20 -11.71 3.76 -8.21
C THR A 20 -10.47 4.42 -8.84
N TYR A 21 -10.09 5.65 -8.46
CA TYR A 21 -9.07 6.47 -9.12
C TYR A 21 -7.93 6.97 -8.22
N ASN A 22 -7.49 6.17 -7.24
CA ASN A 22 -6.44 6.56 -6.29
C ASN A 22 -5.10 6.92 -6.96
N PHE A 23 -4.73 6.28 -8.07
CA PHE A 23 -3.51 6.65 -8.81
C PHE A 23 -3.51 8.09 -9.31
N ARG A 24 -4.64 8.59 -9.84
CA ARG A 24 -4.75 9.97 -10.32
C ARG A 24 -4.53 10.97 -9.20
N LYS A 25 -5.06 10.67 -8.01
CA LYS A 25 -4.89 11.50 -6.82
C LYS A 25 -3.45 11.50 -6.33
N VAL A 26 -2.84 10.32 -6.18
CA VAL A 26 -1.42 10.18 -5.80
C VAL A 26 -0.50 10.93 -6.75
N LYS A 27 -0.75 10.82 -8.06
CA LYS A 27 0.01 11.56 -9.08
C LYS A 27 -0.18 13.07 -8.98
N ALA A 28 -1.40 13.54 -8.71
CA ALA A 28 -1.69 14.98 -8.56
C ALA A 28 -1.08 15.57 -7.27
N GLU A 29 -0.98 14.77 -6.22
CA GLU A 29 -0.45 15.15 -4.91
C GLU A 29 1.04 14.83 -4.76
N ALA A 30 1.75 14.41 -5.82
CA ALA A 30 3.13 13.95 -5.76
C ALA A 30 4.10 14.97 -5.13
N SER A 31 3.88 16.27 -5.36
CA SER A 31 4.70 17.34 -4.79
C SER A 31 4.29 17.75 -3.37
N ASN A 32 3.11 17.34 -2.90
CA ASN A 32 2.59 17.63 -1.57
C ASN A 32 1.67 16.48 -1.09
N PRO A 33 2.24 15.31 -0.73
CA PRO A 33 1.44 14.14 -0.37
C PRO A 33 0.48 14.43 0.78
N GLN A 34 -0.81 14.12 0.59
CA GLN A 34 -1.84 14.32 1.62
C GLN A 34 -2.18 13.04 2.40
N ALA A 35 -1.56 11.91 2.04
CA ALA A 35 -1.79 10.62 2.66
C ALA A 35 -0.47 9.87 2.82
N ASP A 36 -0.29 9.23 3.98
CA ASP A 36 0.90 8.45 4.28
C ASP A 36 0.84 7.02 3.71
N ILE A 37 -0.36 6.44 3.64
CA ILE A 37 -0.58 5.05 3.27
C ILE A 37 -1.69 4.94 2.24
N TRP A 38 -1.39 4.26 1.12
CA TRP A 38 -2.39 3.79 0.16
C TRP A 38 -2.74 2.33 0.46
N TYR A 39 -3.99 2.10 0.87
CA TYR A 39 -4.50 0.77 1.20
C TYR A 39 -5.67 0.36 0.30
N GLY A 40 -5.55 -0.83 -0.33
CA GLY A 40 -6.60 -1.45 -1.14
C GLY A 40 -6.61 -1.03 -2.61
N GLY A 41 -7.48 -1.66 -3.41
CA GLY A 41 -7.50 -1.53 -4.87
C GLY A 41 -6.73 -2.65 -5.57
N THR A 42 -6.70 -2.61 -6.90
CA THR A 42 -5.91 -3.57 -7.69
C THR A 42 -4.42 -3.23 -7.61
N ILE A 43 -3.53 -4.16 -7.98
CA ILE A 43 -2.09 -3.98 -7.78
C ILE A 43 -1.42 -3.16 -8.89
N GLU A 44 -1.98 -3.17 -10.10
CA GLU A 44 -1.41 -2.51 -11.28
C GLU A 44 -1.18 -1.00 -11.06
N PRO A 45 -2.14 -0.24 -10.46
CA PRO A 45 -1.92 1.18 -10.15
C PRO A 45 -0.81 1.43 -9.12
N HIS A 46 -0.55 0.48 -8.21
CA HIS A 46 0.53 0.58 -7.24
C HIS A 46 1.89 0.39 -7.92
N PHE A 47 1.99 -0.56 -8.86
CA PHE A 47 3.21 -0.76 -9.65
C PHE A 47 3.52 0.46 -10.53
N GLN A 48 2.51 1.02 -11.19
CA GLN A 48 2.68 2.26 -11.96
C GLN A 48 3.17 3.43 -11.08
N ALA A 49 2.64 3.55 -9.86
CA ALA A 49 3.09 4.59 -8.93
C ALA A 49 4.53 4.37 -8.46
N GLY A 50 4.92 3.11 -8.19
CA GLY A 50 6.30 2.75 -7.85
C GLY A 50 7.29 3.05 -8.97
N GLU A 51 6.94 2.71 -10.22
CA GLU A 51 7.76 3.03 -11.40
C GLU A 51 7.95 4.53 -11.62
N LEU A 52 6.94 5.34 -11.27
CA LEU A 52 7.00 6.79 -11.33
C LEU A 52 7.70 7.44 -10.11
N GLY A 53 8.21 6.64 -9.17
CA GLY A 53 8.87 7.14 -7.96
C GLY A 53 7.92 7.86 -6.99
N LEU A 54 6.62 7.56 -7.07
CA LEU A 54 5.58 8.19 -6.23
C LEU A 54 5.40 7.48 -4.89
N LEU A 55 6.09 6.35 -4.67
CA LEU A 55 5.98 5.53 -3.48
C LEU A 55 7.36 5.32 -2.85
N GLU A 56 7.38 5.25 -1.52
CA GLU A 56 8.57 4.87 -0.78
C GLU A 56 8.68 3.35 -0.66
N ALA A 57 9.87 2.81 -0.89
CA ALA A 57 10.11 1.37 -0.79
C ALA A 57 10.16 0.95 0.68
N TYR A 58 9.30 0.01 1.07
CA TYR A 58 9.28 -0.56 2.42
C TYR A 58 8.99 -2.05 2.39
N ARG A 59 9.86 -2.84 3.02
CA ARG A 59 9.74 -4.29 3.15
C ARG A 59 9.33 -4.64 4.58
N SER A 60 8.06 -5.01 4.75
CA SER A 60 7.55 -5.45 6.05
C SER A 60 8.14 -6.81 6.45
N PRO A 61 8.59 -6.99 7.70
CA PRO A 61 8.99 -8.31 8.21
C PRO A 61 7.89 -9.38 8.07
N LYS A 62 6.62 -8.96 8.03
CA LYS A 62 5.46 -9.85 7.86
C LYS A 62 5.34 -10.44 6.45
N GLN A 63 6.16 -10.01 5.49
CA GLN A 63 6.20 -10.65 4.17
C GLN A 63 6.62 -12.13 4.23
N ALA A 64 7.30 -12.55 5.29
CA ALA A 64 7.57 -13.98 5.54
C ALA A 64 6.29 -14.82 5.65
N GLU A 65 5.17 -14.20 6.03
CA GLU A 65 3.86 -14.84 6.21
C GLU A 65 3.02 -14.85 4.92
N ILE A 66 3.54 -14.32 3.81
CA ILE A 66 2.81 -14.26 2.53
C ILE A 66 2.63 -15.66 1.92
N LEU A 67 1.44 -15.88 1.38
CA LEU A 67 1.08 -17.12 0.71
C LEU A 67 2.05 -17.44 -0.45
N PRO A 68 2.46 -18.70 -0.63
CA PRO A 68 3.48 -19.09 -1.60
C PRO A 68 3.23 -18.56 -3.03
N GLN A 69 1.99 -18.54 -3.49
CA GLN A 69 1.62 -18.08 -4.84
C GLN A 69 1.87 -16.59 -5.09
N PHE A 70 2.02 -15.77 -4.04
CA PHE A 70 2.29 -14.34 -4.16
C PHE A 70 3.74 -13.98 -3.85
N LYS A 71 4.58 -14.95 -3.46
CA LYS A 71 5.99 -14.68 -3.11
C LYS A 71 6.78 -14.09 -4.28
N SER A 72 6.68 -14.68 -5.47
CA SER A 72 7.37 -14.18 -6.66
C SER A 72 6.99 -12.74 -7.00
N LEU A 73 5.72 -12.38 -6.79
CA LEU A 73 5.21 -11.05 -7.04
C LEU A 73 5.72 -10.04 -6.01
N VAL A 74 5.83 -10.44 -4.73
CA VAL A 74 6.38 -9.59 -3.68
C VAL A 74 7.89 -9.45 -3.84
N GLU A 75 8.62 -10.52 -4.15
CA GLU A 75 10.08 -10.51 -4.29
C GLU A 75 10.57 -9.71 -5.50
N SER A 76 9.68 -9.44 -6.48
CA SER A 76 9.97 -8.57 -7.62
C SER A 76 10.40 -7.15 -7.22
N GLU A 77 11.09 -6.47 -8.14
CA GLU A 77 11.47 -5.06 -7.98
C GLU A 77 10.26 -4.16 -7.76
N GLN A 78 9.14 -4.44 -8.43
CA GLN A 78 7.88 -3.72 -8.28
C GLN A 78 7.22 -4.02 -6.93
N GLY A 79 7.43 -5.22 -6.39
CA GLY A 79 6.93 -5.62 -5.07
C GLY A 79 7.58 -4.87 -3.91
N LYS A 80 8.71 -4.17 -4.13
CA LYS A 80 9.37 -3.33 -3.10
C LYS A 80 8.49 -2.20 -2.60
N PHE A 81 7.56 -1.73 -3.43
CA PHE A 81 6.65 -0.64 -3.12
C PHE A 81 5.29 -1.12 -2.60
N THR A 82 5.06 -2.44 -2.56
CA THR A 82 3.78 -3.00 -2.13
C THR A 82 3.96 -3.81 -0.84
N SER A 83 3.37 -3.28 0.24
CA SER A 83 3.11 -4.05 1.44
C SER A 83 1.84 -4.85 1.20
N ILE A 84 1.95 -5.98 0.51
CA ILE A 84 0.79 -6.81 0.18
C ILE A 84 0.25 -7.43 1.48
N VAL A 85 -0.75 -6.77 2.07
CA VAL A 85 -1.63 -7.36 3.07
C VAL A 85 -2.67 -8.18 2.32
N ILE A 86 -2.24 -9.30 1.74
CA ILE A 86 -3.17 -10.40 1.46
C ILE A 86 -3.18 -11.24 2.75
N CYS A 87 -3.73 -10.68 3.81
CA CYS A 87 -4.36 -11.50 4.83
C CYS A 87 -5.70 -11.89 4.20
N LEU A 88 -5.74 -13.05 3.54
CA LEU A 88 -7.02 -13.70 3.28
C LEU A 88 -7.74 -13.85 4.63
N TYR A 89 -8.97 -13.35 4.68
CA TYR A 89 -9.97 -13.83 5.63
C TYR A 89 -10.15 -15.34 5.49
#